data_AF-A0A6I4MDP2-F1
#
_entry.id   AF-A0A6I4MDP2-F1
#
_cell.length_a   1.000
_cell.length_b   1.000
_cell.length_c   1.000
_cell.angle_alpha   90.00
_cell.angle_beta   90.00
_cell.angle_gamma   90.00
#
_symmetry.space_group_name_H-M   'P 1'
#
loop_
_entity.id
_entity.type
_entity.pdbx_description
1 polymer ?
#
loop_
_entity_poly.entity_id
_entity_poly.type
_entity_poly.pdbx_seq_one_letter_code
_entity_poly.pdbx_strand_id
1 'polypeptide(L)'
;MARGVGERSGHTKSGFVVGSPGWISPEQVRTGEVSPASDVFAWGCLVALAGTGHHPFSAFGTRPTGDLVVMAYRAQRHMYDLGTLAEPVRTLVAKALSPEPGMAAAG
;
A
#
# COMPACT_ATOMS: atom_id res chain seq x y z
N MET A 1 -25.02 14.24 34.54
CA MET A 1 -25.28 13.09 33.64
C MET A 1 -24.12 12.98 32.65
N ALA A 2 -23.79 11.74 32.28
CA ALA A 2 -22.49 11.24 31.81
C ALA A 2 -21.98 11.75 30.44
N ARG A 3 -20.66 11.57 30.23
CA ARG A 3 -19.89 11.83 29.01
C ARG A 3 -20.10 10.76 27.92
N GLY A 4 -19.85 11.14 26.66
CA GLY A 4 -18.89 10.43 25.81
C GLY A 4 -19.42 9.88 24.48
N VAL A 5 -18.95 10.45 23.37
CA VAL A 5 -18.40 9.69 22.22
C VAL A 5 -17.35 10.59 21.56
N GLY A 6 -16.10 10.16 21.67
CA GLY A 6 -15.01 10.55 20.80
C GLY A 6 -14.22 9.28 20.61
N GLU A 7 -14.64 8.46 19.65
CA GLU A 7 -13.95 7.22 19.31
C GLU A 7 -12.52 7.56 18.90
N ARG A 8 -11.61 7.26 19.82
CA ARG A 8 -10.18 7.30 19.60
C ARG A 8 -9.87 6.11 18.70
N SER A 9 -9.71 6.35 17.40
CA SER A 9 -9.09 5.39 16.49
C SER A 9 -7.67 5.12 17.00
N GLY A 10 -7.53 4.00 17.70
CA GLY A 10 -6.26 3.58 18.25
C GLY A 10 -6.46 2.38 19.17
N HIS A 11 -5.64 1.35 18.90
CA HIS A 11 -5.34 0.19 19.75
C HIS A 11 -6.21 -1.04 19.54
N THR A 12 -5.84 -1.86 18.55
CA THR A 12 -5.88 -3.32 18.72
C THR A 12 -4.67 -3.76 19.55
N LYS A 13 -4.96 -4.35 20.71
CA LYS A 13 -3.99 -4.97 21.62
C LYS A 13 -3.24 -6.12 20.93
N SER A 14 -1.97 -6.25 21.29
CA SER A 14 -1.03 -7.32 20.95
C SER A 14 -0.52 -7.38 19.51
N GLY A 15 0.57 -6.66 19.23
CA GLY A 15 1.64 -7.12 18.31
C GLY A 15 1.32 -7.33 16.82
N PHE A 16 0.07 -7.20 16.41
CA PHE A 16 -0.35 -7.26 15.01
C PHE A 16 -0.61 -5.84 14.53
N VAL A 17 0.25 -5.35 13.64
CA VAL A 17 -0.05 -4.21 12.78
C VAL A 17 -1.38 -4.54 12.08
N VAL A 18 -2.45 -3.80 12.41
CA VAL A 18 -3.71 -3.92 11.69
C VAL A 18 -3.56 -3.20 10.36
N GLY A 19 -3.77 -3.98 9.30
CA GLY A 19 -3.37 -3.69 7.92
C GLY A 19 -2.36 -4.75 7.48
N SER A 20 -2.70 -5.59 6.50
CA SER A 20 -1.72 -6.49 5.90
C SER A 20 -0.54 -5.63 5.39
N PRO A 21 0.70 -5.75 5.91
CA PRO A 21 1.70 -4.68 5.72
C PRO A 21 2.15 -4.43 4.28
N GLY A 22 1.86 -5.35 3.36
CA GLY A 22 2.02 -5.10 1.92
C GLY A 22 1.13 -3.98 1.36
N TRP A 23 0.09 -3.59 2.09
CA TRP A 23 -0.91 -2.63 1.64
C TRP A 23 -0.72 -1.24 2.26
N ILE A 24 0.19 -1.11 3.22
CA ILE A 24 0.44 0.16 3.91
C ILE A 24 1.24 1.06 2.97
N SER A 25 0.73 2.26 2.75
CA SER A 25 1.38 3.24 1.91
C SER A 25 2.62 3.87 2.57
N PRO A 26 3.61 4.35 1.81
CA PRO A 26 4.84 4.91 2.36
C PRO A 26 4.60 6.09 3.32
N GLU A 27 3.60 6.92 3.03
CA GLU A 27 3.20 8.03 3.89
C GLU A 27 2.54 7.55 5.19
N GLN A 28 1.76 6.48 5.16
CA GLN A 28 1.18 5.88 6.37
C GLN A 28 2.27 5.26 7.25
N VAL A 29 3.33 4.67 6.66
CA VAL A 29 4.51 4.21 7.44
C VAL A 29 5.22 5.39 8.13
N ARG A 30 5.34 6.53 7.45
CA ARG A 30 6.08 7.70 7.94
C ARG A 30 5.31 8.51 8.99
N THR A 31 4.02 8.73 8.75
CA THR A 31 3.19 9.68 9.53
C THR A 31 2.25 8.95 10.49
N GLY A 32 1.94 7.68 10.24
CA GLY A 32 0.88 6.95 10.92
C GLY A 32 -0.53 7.36 10.49
N GLU A 33 -0.67 8.33 9.57
CA GLU A 33 -1.95 8.85 9.11
C GLU A 33 -2.36 8.20 7.78
N VAL A 34 -3.65 7.89 7.66
CA VAL A 34 -4.27 7.43 6.41
C VAL A 34 -4.81 8.64 5.67
N SER A 35 -4.58 8.69 4.36
CA SER A 35 -5.05 9.76 3.48
C SER A 35 -5.69 9.19 2.20
N PRO A 36 -6.37 10.00 1.38
CA PRO A 36 -6.84 9.54 0.06
C PRO A 36 -5.73 8.98 -0.84
N ALA A 37 -4.47 9.44 -0.67
CA ALA A 37 -3.32 8.89 -1.40
C ALA A 37 -3.02 7.44 -0.97
N SER A 38 -3.29 7.09 0.29
CA SER A 38 -3.09 5.75 0.83
C SER A 38 -4.05 4.75 0.20
N ASP A 39 -5.29 5.17 -0.07
CA ASP A 39 -6.27 4.35 -0.79
C ASP A 39 -5.87 4.13 -2.25
N VAL A 40 -5.34 5.16 -2.93
CA VAL A 40 -4.83 5.04 -4.31
C VAL A 40 -3.64 4.08 -4.36
N PHE A 41 -2.73 4.15 -3.39
CA PHE A 41 -1.61 3.22 -3.28
C PHE A 41 -2.10 1.77 -3.09
N ALA A 42 -3.03 1.56 -2.15
CA ALA A 42 -3.61 0.23 -1.89
C ALA A 42 -4.35 -0.32 -3.12
N TRP A 43 -5.07 0.54 -3.86
CA TRP A 43 -5.67 0.19 -5.14
C TRP A 43 -4.62 -0.24 -6.18
N GLY A 44 -3.50 0.47 -6.30
CA GLY A 44 -2.40 0.09 -7.17
C GLY A 44 -1.85 -1.30 -6.84
N CYS A 45 -1.64 -1.60 -5.55
CA CYS A 45 -1.24 -2.92 -5.09
C CYS A 45 -2.24 -4.01 -5.46
N LEU A 46 -3.55 -3.70 -5.37
CA LEU A 46 -4.62 -4.64 -5.68
C LEU A 46 -4.65 -4.99 -7.16
N VAL A 47 -4.57 -3.98 -8.01
CA VAL A 47 -4.59 -4.17 -9.47
C VAL A 47 -3.35 -4.92 -9.94
N ALA A 48 -2.17 -4.62 -9.38
CA ALA A 48 -0.96 -5.38 -9.64
C ALA A 48 -1.14 -6.85 -9.26
N LEU A 49 -1.60 -7.13 -8.03
CA LEU A 49 -1.87 -8.49 -7.57
C LEU A 49 -2.88 -9.23 -8.47
N ALA A 50 -3.97 -8.57 -8.85
CA ALA A 50 -4.99 -9.15 -9.70
C ALA A 50 -4.49 -9.44 -11.12
N GLY A 51 -3.67 -8.54 -11.67
CA GLY A 51 -3.17 -8.66 -13.04
C GLY A 51 -1.96 -9.58 -13.20
N THR A 52 -1.14 -9.75 -12.16
CA THR A 52 0.10 -10.54 -12.24
C THR A 52 0.08 -11.81 -11.38
N GLY A 53 -0.94 -11.96 -10.52
CA GLY A 53 -1.05 -13.07 -9.57
C GLY A 53 -0.11 -12.97 -8.36
N HIS A 54 0.69 -11.90 -8.25
CA HIS A 54 1.61 -11.70 -7.14
C HIS A 54 1.65 -10.24 -6.69
N HIS A 55 1.94 -10.03 -5.40
CA HIS A 55 1.97 -8.70 -4.83
C HIS A 55 3.18 -7.91 -5.38
N PRO A 56 3.04 -6.62 -5.77
CA PRO A 56 4.10 -5.87 -6.45
C PRO A 56 5.38 -5.72 -5.62
N PHE A 57 5.27 -5.75 -4.29
CA PHE A 57 6.42 -5.64 -3.38
C PHE A 57 6.94 -6.99 -2.87
N SER A 58 6.32 -8.12 -3.26
CA SER A 58 6.78 -9.46 -2.85
C SER A 58 8.07 -9.86 -3.57
N ALA A 59 8.91 -10.68 -2.94
CA ALA A 59 10.05 -11.27 -3.64
C ALA A 59 9.54 -12.34 -4.61
N PHE A 60 9.99 -12.31 -5.87
CA PHE A 60 9.61 -13.27 -6.90
C PHE A 60 9.61 -14.71 -6.37
N GLY A 61 8.50 -15.42 -6.54
CA GLY A 61 8.36 -16.82 -6.12
C GLY A 61 8.13 -17.04 -4.62
N THR A 62 8.06 -15.98 -3.80
CA THR A 62 7.69 -16.10 -2.39
C THR A 62 6.18 -15.91 -2.26
N ARG A 63 5.52 -16.79 -1.49
CA ARG A 63 4.12 -16.62 -1.05
C ARG A 63 3.91 -15.19 -0.52
N PRO A 64 2.67 -14.67 -0.40
CA PRO A 64 2.39 -13.30 0.11
C PRO A 64 2.96 -13.00 1.50
N THR A 65 3.53 -14.00 2.17
CA THR A 65 4.26 -13.97 3.44
C THR A 65 5.77 -13.71 3.24
N GLY A 66 6.16 -12.87 2.30
CA GLY A 66 7.53 -12.30 2.33
C GLY A 66 7.70 -11.45 3.60
N ASP A 67 8.92 -11.34 4.10
CA ASP A 67 9.24 -10.52 5.28
C ASP A 67 8.62 -9.12 5.14
N LEU A 68 7.68 -8.81 6.03
CA LEU A 68 6.88 -7.58 5.99
C LEU A 68 7.76 -6.33 6.03
N VAL A 69 8.92 -6.43 6.69
CA VAL A 69 9.93 -5.37 6.74
C VAL A 69 10.52 -5.13 5.34
N VAL A 70 10.76 -6.20 4.57
CA VAL A 70 11.27 -6.11 3.20
C VAL A 70 10.24 -5.48 2.27
N MET A 71 8.96 -5.84 2.40
CA MET A 71 7.90 -5.22 1.59
C MET A 71 7.77 -3.72 1.88
N ALA A 72 7.74 -3.33 3.16
CA ALA A 72 7.69 -1.92 3.55
C ALA A 72 8.93 -1.14 3.09
N TYR A 73 10.12 -1.75 3.17
CA TYR A 73 11.35 -1.17 2.64
C TYR A 73 11.27 -0.94 1.13
N ARG A 74 10.75 -1.93 0.38
CA ARG A 74 10.58 -1.82 -1.07
C ARG A 74 9.54 -0.78 -1.47
N ALA A 75 8.43 -0.69 -0.74
CA ALA A 75 7.43 0.36 -0.95
C ALA A 75 8.02 1.76 -0.79
N GLN A 76 8.79 1.98 0.28
CA GLN A 76 9.49 3.25 0.51
C GLN A 76 10.57 3.57 -0.55
N ARG A 77 11.13 2.54 -1.18
CA ARG A 77 12.16 2.67 -2.23
C ARG A 77 11.58 2.62 -3.64
N HIS A 78 10.25 2.56 -3.80
CA HIS A 78 9.57 2.37 -5.09
C HIS A 78 10.08 1.16 -5.88
N MET A 79 10.45 0.10 -5.17
CA MET A 79 10.91 -1.16 -5.75
C MET A 79 9.72 -2.11 -5.89
N TYR A 80 8.85 -1.82 -6.87
CA TYR A 80 7.73 -2.69 -7.24
C TYR A 80 7.99 -3.40 -8.56
N ASP A 81 7.38 -4.57 -8.73
CA ASP A 81 7.21 -5.22 -10.02
C ASP A 81 5.74 -5.20 -10.47
N LEU A 82 5.53 -4.83 -11.72
CA LEU A 82 4.22 -4.81 -12.39
C LEU A 82 4.07 -5.96 -13.39
N GLY A 83 5.08 -6.83 -13.52
CA GLY A 83 5.08 -7.98 -14.41
C GLY A 83 4.66 -7.61 -15.83
N THR A 84 3.74 -8.41 -16.39
CA THR A 84 3.21 -8.26 -17.75
C THR A 84 1.89 -7.50 -17.80
N LEU A 85 1.61 -6.61 -16.82
CA LEU A 85 0.41 -5.77 -16.86
C LEU A 85 0.31 -5.03 -18.21
N ALA A 86 -0.87 -5.12 -18.84
CA ALA A 86 -1.14 -4.46 -20.11
C ALA A 86 -1.26 -2.93 -19.94
N GLU A 87 -0.90 -2.18 -20.98
CA GLU A 87 -1.26 -0.77 -21.06
C GLU A 87 -2.76 -0.61 -21.37
N PRO A 88 -3.43 0.45 -20.89
CA PRO A 88 -2.90 1.58 -20.12
C PRO A 88 -2.82 1.33 -18.60
N VAL A 89 -3.26 0.15 -18.14
CA VAL A 89 -3.39 -0.17 -16.71
C VAL A 89 -2.05 -0.11 -16.00
N ARG A 90 -0.99 -0.63 -16.64
CA ARG A 90 0.38 -0.55 -16.11
C ARG A 90 0.80 0.88 -15.75
N THR A 91 0.53 1.83 -16.65
CA THR A 91 0.82 3.25 -16.40
C THR A 91 0.03 3.80 -15.21
N LEU A 92 -1.25 3.49 -15.10
CA LEU A 92 -2.09 3.94 -13.98
C LEU A 92 -1.62 3.36 -12.64
N VAL A 93 -1.26 2.07 -12.63
CA VAL A 93 -0.73 1.42 -11.42
C VAL A 93 0.62 2.00 -11.02
N ALA A 94 1.52 2.26 -11.97
CA ALA A 94 2.80 2.92 -11.67
C ALA A 94 2.61 4.31 -11.04
N LYS A 95 1.65 5.10 -11.55
CA LYS A 95 1.27 6.38 -10.95
C LYS A 95 0.72 6.21 -9.54
N ALA A 96 -0.12 5.21 -9.32
CA ALA A 96 -0.70 4.93 -8.01
C ALA A 96 0.33 4.50 -6.95
N LEU A 97 1.38 3.79 -7.36
CA LEU A 97 2.48 3.32 -6.48
C LEU A 97 3.63 4.34 -6.31
N SER A 98 3.47 5.53 -6.88
CA SER A 98 4.42 6.64 -6.74
C SER A 98 4.34 7.26 -5.35
N PRO A 99 5.40 7.94 -4.86
CA PRO A 99 5.43 8.52 -3.51
C PRO A 99 4.39 9.61 -3.27
N GLU A 100 3.90 10.23 -4.34
CA GLU A 100 2.85 11.26 -4.33
C GLU A 100 1.74 10.88 -5.33
N PRO A 101 0.88 9.88 -5.02
CA PRO A 101 -0.14 9.38 -5.93
C PRO A 101 -1.13 10.46 -6.39
N GLY A 102 -1.29 11.52 -5.57
CA GLY A 102 -2.22 12.63 -5.81
C GLY A 102 -1.77 13.68 -6.83
N MET A 103 -0.50 13.67 -7.28
CA MET A 103 0.02 14.68 -8.22
C MET A 103 -0.08 14.24 -9.70
N ALA A 104 -0.40 12.99 -9.99
CA ALA A 104 -0.31 12.42 -11.34
C ALA A 104 -1.50 12.73 -12.28
N ALA A 105 -2.38 13.66 -11.88
CA ALA A 105 -3.55 14.14 -12.63
C ALA A 105 -3.41 15.62 -13.03
N ALA A 106 -2.30 15.98 -13.69
CA ALA A 106 -2.19 17.23 -14.43
C ALA A 106 -1.21 17.00 -15.59
N GLY A 107 -1.74 16.66 -16.77
CA GLY A 107 -0.96 16.42 -17.97
C GLY A 107 -1.74 15.60 -18.98
#